data_AF-M5RDE9-F1
#
_entry.id   AF-M5RDE9-F1
#
_cell.length_a   1.000
_cell.length_b   1.000
_cell.length_c   1.000
_cell.angle_alpha   90.00
_cell.angle_beta   90.00
_cell.angle_gamma   90.00
#
_symmetry.space_group_name_H-M   'P 1'
#
loop_
_entity.id
_entity.type
_entity.pdbx_description
1 polymer ?
#
loop_
_entity_poly.entity_id
_entity_poly.type
_entity_poly.pdbx_seq_one_letter_code
_entity_poly.pdbx_strand_id
1 'polypeptide(L)'
;MITPKTARLRASDSIDFEVEQLPDGWMIEPPAIGTWDAENRRYTAPDQIAEQSEVTLIVKAADGAEIDRAAITLTPPPPRAKVDTRECRADFKTAAVV
;
A
#
# COMPACT_ATOMS: atom_id res chain seq x y z
N MET A 1 11.66 16.59 -12.53
CA MET A 1 10.93 15.32 -12.67
C MET A 1 10.86 14.65 -11.30
N ILE A 2 9.84 13.82 -11.04
CA ILE A 2 9.74 13.01 -9.81
C ILE A 2 10.35 11.62 -10.02
N THR A 3 11.14 11.15 -9.06
CA THR A 3 11.79 9.84 -9.08
C THR A 3 11.60 9.13 -7.73
N PRO A 4 11.17 7.86 -7.72
CA PRO A 4 10.71 7.06 -8.87
C PRO A 4 9.31 7.48 -9.36
N LYS A 5 9.03 7.35 -10.67
CA LYS A 5 7.67 7.54 -11.20
C LYS A 5 6.70 6.44 -10.80
N THR A 6 7.21 5.25 -10.47
CA THR A 6 6.39 4.11 -10.03
C THR A 6 7.05 3.41 -8.85
N ALA A 7 6.29 3.14 -7.80
CA ALA A 7 6.76 2.40 -6.63
C ALA A 7 5.80 1.25 -6.29
N ARG A 8 6.33 0.17 -5.71
CA ARG A 8 5.52 -0.93 -5.17
C ARG A 8 5.83 -1.11 -3.71
N LEU A 9 4.85 -0.91 -2.85
CA LEU A 9 5.02 -0.94 -1.40
C LEU A 9 4.18 -2.05 -0.80
N ARG A 10 4.70 -2.61 0.29
CA ARG A 10 3.98 -3.57 1.14
C ARG A 10 3.48 -2.84 2.39
N ALA A 11 2.75 -3.56 3.24
CA ALA A 11 2.28 -3.00 4.50
C ALA A 11 3.46 -2.51 5.36
N SER A 12 3.30 -1.32 5.94
CA SER A 12 4.31 -0.59 6.74
C SER A 12 5.61 -0.22 5.99
N ASP A 13 5.62 -0.31 4.66
CA ASP A 13 6.80 0.04 3.86
C ASP A 13 6.87 1.56 3.60
N SER A 14 8.07 2.11 3.56
CA SER A 14 8.30 3.54 3.33
C SER A 14 9.21 3.77 2.13
N ILE A 15 8.93 4.81 1.36
CA ILE A 15 9.76 5.23 0.24
C ILE A 15 9.89 6.75 0.18
N ASP A 16 11.09 7.21 -0.12
CA ASP A 16 11.41 8.61 -0.37
C ASP A 16 11.19 8.96 -1.85
N PHE A 17 10.59 10.12 -2.11
CA PHE A 17 10.42 10.66 -3.45
C PHE A 17 11.33 11.87 -3.64
N GLU A 18 12.12 11.81 -4.70
CA GLU A 18 12.96 12.93 -5.11
C GLU A 18 12.27 13.72 -6.21
N VAL A 19 12.29 15.05 -6.09
CA VAL A 19 11.74 15.98 -7.08
C VAL A 19 12.80 17.01 -7.43
N GLU A 20 13.08 17.16 -8.73
CA GLU A 20 14.07 18.15 -9.20
C GLU A 20 13.59 19.61 -9.07
N GLN A 21 12.26 19.82 -9.06
CA GLN A 21 11.65 21.14 -8.88
C GLN A 21 11.12 21.22 -7.45
N LEU A 22 11.21 22.40 -6.81
CA LEU A 22 10.62 22.64 -5.49
C LEU A 22 9.09 22.68 -5.65
N PRO A 23 8.35 21.69 -5.13
CA PRO A 23 6.91 21.73 -5.18
C PRO A 23 6.39 22.60 -4.04
N ASP A 24 5.26 23.26 -4.29
CA ASP A 24 4.56 24.04 -3.28
C ASP A 24 3.45 23.21 -2.62
N GLY A 25 2.90 22.25 -3.37
CA GLY A 25 1.82 21.39 -2.90
C GLY A 25 2.00 19.92 -3.31
N TRP A 26 1.43 19.04 -2.49
CA TRP A 26 1.32 17.62 -2.75
C TRP A 26 -0.15 17.20 -2.64
N MET A 27 -0.58 16.35 -3.55
CA MET A 27 -1.93 15.80 -3.56
C MET A 27 -1.85 14.29 -3.73
N ILE A 28 -2.65 13.56 -2.96
CA ILE A 28 -2.68 12.09 -2.97
C ILE A 28 -4.08 11.63 -3.26
N GLU A 29 -4.19 10.74 -4.23
CA GLU A 29 -5.45 10.16 -4.67
C GLU A 29 -5.35 8.63 -4.68
N PRO A 30 -6.24 7.90 -3.99
CA PRO A 30 -7.29 8.40 -3.09
C PRO A 30 -6.74 8.96 -1.76
N PRO A 31 -7.39 9.97 -1.16
CA PRO A 31 -6.99 10.49 0.14
C PRO A 31 -7.22 9.43 1.23
N ALA A 32 -6.32 9.36 2.20
CA ALA A 32 -6.33 8.43 3.36
C ALA A 32 -5.79 7.01 3.16
N ILE A 33 -5.25 6.66 1.99
CA ILE A 33 -4.43 5.45 1.86
C ILE A 33 -2.99 5.81 2.24
N GLY A 34 -2.58 5.50 3.47
CA GLY A 34 -1.22 5.76 3.98
C GLY A 34 -0.97 7.18 4.52
N THR A 35 0.28 7.44 4.85
CA THR A 35 0.75 8.71 5.42
C THR A 35 1.80 9.33 4.52
N TRP A 36 1.58 10.58 4.13
CA TRP A 36 2.55 11.37 3.40
C TRP A 36 3.20 12.41 4.29
N ASP A 37 4.52 12.35 4.37
CA ASP A 37 5.36 13.30 5.07
C ASP A 37 5.93 14.28 4.04
N ALA A 38 5.35 15.48 3.97
CA ALA A 38 5.78 16.51 3.02
C ALA A 38 7.14 17.12 3.38
N GLU A 39 7.54 17.09 4.67
CA GLU A 39 8.81 17.65 5.16
C GLU A 39 10.00 16.78 4.70
N ASN A 40 9.86 15.47 4.84
CA ASN A 40 10.86 14.48 4.45
C ASN A 40 10.62 13.92 3.04
N ARG A 41 9.55 14.32 2.36
CA ARG A 41 9.12 13.84 1.03
C ARG A 41 9.01 12.33 0.98
N ARG A 42 8.46 11.75 2.04
CA ARG A 42 8.38 10.31 2.25
C ARG A 42 6.94 9.86 2.31
N TYR A 43 6.63 8.82 1.57
CA TYR A 43 5.38 8.12 1.69
C TYR A 43 5.56 6.88 2.57
N THR A 44 4.63 6.68 3.50
CA THR A 44 4.58 5.49 4.37
C THR A 44 3.26 4.78 4.15
N ALA A 45 3.34 3.53 3.69
CA ALA A 45 2.19 2.68 3.48
C ALA A 45 1.53 2.29 4.82
N PRO A 46 0.20 2.06 4.83
CA PRO A 46 -0.49 1.66 6.04
C PRO A 46 -0.05 0.26 6.52
N ASP A 47 -0.24 -0.02 7.81
CA ASP A 47 0.12 -1.32 8.43
C ASP A 47 -0.72 -2.50 7.92
N GLN A 48 -1.89 -2.21 7.35
CA GLN A 48 -2.80 -3.19 6.80
C GLN A 48 -3.24 -2.74 5.40
N ILE A 49 -2.93 -3.56 4.40
CA ILE A 49 -3.43 -3.42 3.03
C ILE A 49 -4.39 -4.58 2.82
N ALA A 50 -5.70 -4.29 2.76
CA ALA A 50 -6.73 -5.32 2.61
C ALA A 50 -6.71 -5.96 1.22
N GLU A 51 -6.48 -5.15 0.18
CA GLU A 51 -6.46 -5.54 -1.22
C GLU A 51 -5.43 -4.71 -1.99
N GLN A 52 -5.09 -5.14 -3.21
CA GLN A 52 -4.18 -4.35 -4.05
C GLN A 52 -4.85 -3.01 -4.39
N SER A 53 -4.14 -1.91 -4.13
CA SER A 53 -4.65 -0.57 -4.37
C SER A 53 -3.60 0.27 -5.08
N GLU A 54 -4.05 1.20 -5.92
CA GLU A 54 -3.19 2.14 -6.62
C GLU A 54 -3.39 3.54 -6.03
N VAL A 55 -2.29 4.16 -5.63
CA VAL A 55 -2.25 5.50 -5.07
C VAL A 55 -1.45 6.38 -6.01
N THR A 56 -2.03 7.49 -6.44
CA THR A 56 -1.36 8.48 -7.29
C THR A 56 -0.93 9.66 -6.43
N LEU A 57 0.36 9.96 -6.47
CA LEU A 57 0.96 11.13 -5.86
C LEU A 57 1.15 12.19 -6.94
N ILE A 58 0.50 13.33 -6.77
CA ILE A 58 0.53 14.46 -7.71
C ILE A 58 1.34 15.58 -7.07
N VAL A 59 2.31 16.07 -7.82
CA VAL A 59 3.19 17.17 -7.43
C VAL A 59 2.67 18.47 -8.03
N LYS A 60 2.42 19.48 -7.20
CA LYS A 60 1.92 20.79 -7.63
C LYS A 60 2.98 21.88 -7.48
N ALA A 61 3.04 22.76 -8.47
CA ALA A 61 3.83 23.99 -8.45
C ALA A 61 3.16 25.06 -7.59
N ALA A 62 3.90 26.14 -7.30
CA ALA A 62 3.40 27.30 -6.56
C ALA A 62 2.21 27.99 -7.24
N ASP A 63 2.11 27.89 -8.57
CA ASP A 63 0.97 28.39 -9.34
C ASP A 63 -0.22 27.42 -9.37
N GLY A 64 -0.10 26.23 -8.77
CA GLY A 64 -1.11 25.18 -8.75
C GLY A 64 -1.09 24.24 -9.96
N ALA A 65 -0.21 24.47 -10.96
CA ALA A 65 -0.03 23.52 -12.05
C ALA A 65 0.53 22.18 -11.57
N GLU A 66 0.15 21.11 -12.26
CA GLU A 66 0.77 19.81 -12.07
C GLU A 66 2.19 19.80 -12.65
N ILE A 67 3.17 19.55 -11.79
CA ILE A 67 4.57 19.40 -12.21
C ILE A 67 4.78 17.98 -12.74
N ASP A 68 4.40 16.98 -11.94
CA ASP A 68 4.61 15.57 -12.25
C ASP A 68 3.69 14.71 -11.37
N ARG A 69 3.67 13.41 -11.67
CA ARG A 69 2.88 12.43 -10.93
C ARG A 69 3.64 11.11 -10.77
N ALA A 70 3.48 10.47 -9.63
CA ALA A 70 4.01 9.15 -9.35
C ALA A 70 2.88 8.17 -8.99
N ALA A 71 2.99 6.93 -9.46
CA ALA A 71 2.03 5.87 -9.16
C ALA A 71 2.62 4.89 -8.13
N ILE A 72 1.85 4.58 -7.10
CA ILE A 72 2.25 3.74 -5.98
C ILE A 72 1.30 2.57 -5.92
N THR A 73 1.78 1.37 -6.21
CA THR A 73 1.00 0.14 -6.08
C THR A 73 1.21 -0.47 -4.71
N LEU A 74 0.15 -0.52 -3.92
CA LEU A 74 0.12 -1.19 -2.63
C LEU A 74 -0.21 -2.66 -2.83
N THR A 75 0.66 -3.54 -2.33
CA THR A 75 0.47 -4.99 -2.42
C THR A 75 0.08 -5.54 -1.06
N PRO A 76 -1.06 -6.24 -0.92
CA PRO A 76 -1.45 -6.85 0.34
C PRO A 76 -0.43 -7.92 0.75
N PRO A 77 -0.26 -8.17 2.06
CA PRO A 77 0.47 -9.35 2.49
C PRO A 77 -0.22 -10.61 1.93
N PRO A 78 0.52 -11.69 1.63
CA PRO A 78 -0.11 -12.94 1.25
C PRO A 78 -1.14 -13.31 2.32
N PRO A 79 -2.31 -13.85 1.93
CA PRO A 79 -3.29 -14.28 2.90
C PRO A 79 -2.57 -15.20 3.87
N ARG A 80 -2.65 -14.89 5.17
CA ARG A 80 -2.35 -15.91 6.17
C ARG A 80 -3.27 -17.05 5.78
N ALA A 81 -2.70 -18.20 5.40
CA ALA A 81 -3.49 -19.41 5.36
C ALA A 81 -4.27 -19.39 6.66
N LYS A 82 -5.60 -19.39 6.59
CA LYS A 82 -6.38 -19.65 7.79
C LYS A 82 -5.79 -20.97 8.26
N VAL A 83 -5.03 -20.95 9.36
CA VAL A 83 -4.74 -22.19 10.06
C VAL A 83 -6.14 -22.67 10.38
N ASP A 84 -6.60 -23.64 9.60
CA ASP A 84 -7.89 -24.22 9.82
C ASP A 84 -7.76 -24.95 11.15
N THR A 85 -8.10 -24.27 12.24
CA THR A 85 -8.15 -24.86 13.57
C THR A 85 -9.44 -25.67 13.70
N ARG A 86 -9.95 -26.28 12.63
CA ARG A 86 -11.26 -26.93 12.61
C ARG A 86 -11.30 -28.30 11.94
N GLU A 87 -10.22 -29.07 11.88
CA GLU A 87 -10.37 -30.51 11.57
C GLU A 87 -9.47 -31.38 12.47
N CYS A 88 -9.51 -31.14 13.79
CA CYS A 88 -9.18 -32.17 14.78
C CYS A 88 -10.48 -32.58 15.48
N ARG A 89 -11.05 -33.72 15.03
CA ARG A 89 -12.13 -34.52 15.64
C ARG A 89 -13.51 -34.51 14.95
N ALA A 90 -13.52 -34.77 13.66
CA ALA A 90 -14.35 -35.82 13.06
C ALA A 90 -13.33 -36.69 12.29
N ASP A 91 -13.12 -37.98 12.49
CA ASP A 91 -14.06 -39.09 12.49
C ASP A 91 -13.44 -40.29 13.24
N PHE A 92 -14.14 -40.83 14.24
CA PHE A 92 -14.05 -42.27 14.50
C PHE A 92 -15.46 -42.79 14.75
N LYS A 93 -16.28 -42.74 13.70
CA LYS A 93 -17.53 -43.49 13.63
C LYS A 93 -17.24 -44.77 12.83
N THR A 94 -16.56 -45.73 13.46
CA THR A 94 -16.53 -47.11 12.96
C THR A 94 -17.82 -47.78 13.40
N ALA A 95 -18.70 -48.00 12.43
CA ALA A 95 -19.85 -48.89 12.57
C ALA A 95 -19.48 -50.31 12.08
N ALA A 96 -19.84 -51.29 12.91
CA ALA A 96 -20.34 -52.65 12.60
C ALA A 96 -19.39 -53.86 12.35
N VAL A 97 -19.88 -55.01 12.86
CA VAL A 97 -19.61 -56.44 12.51
C VAL A 97 -18.36 -57.04 13.18
N VAL A 98 -18.38 -58.06 14.06
CA VAL A 98 -19.16 -59.32 14.24
C VAL A 98 -19.50 -59.54 15.71
#